data_AF-X6P767-F1
#
_entry.id   AF-X6P767-F1
#
_cell.length_a   1.000
_cell.length_b   1.000
_cell.length_c   1.000
_cell.angle_alpha   90.00
_cell.angle_beta   90.00
_cell.angle_gamma   90.00
#
_symmetry.space_group_name_H-M   'P 1'
#
loop_
_entity.id
_entity.type
_entity.pdbx_description
1 polymer ?
#
loop_
_entity_poly.entity_id
_entity_poly.type
_entity_poly.pdbx_seq_one_letter_code
_entity_poly.pdbx_strand_id
1 'polypeptide(L)'
;CDYFTTLKKEIDDRLIGKNPDTKRAVLVFFESKKQLIEFYESSNFVEMKRDAIVMTEENINEEKEYLIKRATTSGQVGLFTRAFGRGTDFVCCGQVVGANGGIHVIQTFLFEELSEEVQIKGRTARQGDSGSYSLVLCDKLLEQFLITKVDIDNARSIGNFYPLLHSKRTEFFKAQYAESKQYVEYAANEHKLGDRLIVVLKKNDAITVKKMLCDRNKGAEEKKLSQTIILMDGTASMTHLLQKTKNTVCTMFERISTILKENGESPNNFEIQFVVYRNYNAPEDMLLKISPWESNFMETIVACYGWGNEAIEIGLAHVNQEAEKGDVSQVILIGDAPANTRQETILFSESTYYEDELMRLKQRKIPVHAIYINDQAKKNFTDIAVITNGRYEKLDINSPQGSSQ
;
A
#
# COMPACT_ATOMS: atom_id res chain seq x y z
N CYS A 1 21.42 9.59 3.52
CA CYS A 1 20.64 10.18 2.42
C CYS A 1 21.56 10.56 1.26
N ASP A 2 22.03 9.56 0.49
CA ASP A 2 22.89 9.75 -0.69
C ASP A 2 22.09 9.87 -2.01
N TYR A 3 20.78 9.63 -1.93
CA TYR A 3 19.87 9.55 -3.07
C TYR A 3 19.72 10.90 -3.81
N PHE A 4 19.41 12.00 -3.13
CA PHE A 4 19.28 13.31 -3.77
C PHE A 4 20.62 13.85 -4.29
N THR A 5 21.73 13.49 -3.65
CA THR A 5 23.08 13.81 -4.14
C THR A 5 23.38 13.06 -5.44
N THR A 6 23.06 11.77 -5.49
CA THR A 6 23.21 10.94 -6.70
C THR A 6 22.31 11.43 -7.82
N LEU A 7 21.06 11.78 -7.50
CA LEU A 7 20.11 12.33 -8.47
C LEU A 7 20.60 13.67 -9.04
N LYS A 8 21.08 14.59 -8.19
CA LYS A 8 21.69 15.85 -8.64
C LYS A 8 22.85 15.58 -9.59
N LYS A 9 23.77 14.70 -9.20
CA LYS A 9 24.94 14.34 -10.00
C LYS A 9 24.54 13.77 -11.37
N GLU A 10 23.56 12.86 -11.42
CA GLU A 10 23.08 12.32 -12.70
C GLU A 10 22.44 13.41 -13.57
N ILE A 11 21.70 14.36 -12.99
CA ILE A 11 21.16 15.50 -13.76
C ILE A 11 22.31 16.36 -14.32
N ASP A 12 23.30 16.72 -13.51
CA ASP A 12 24.45 17.54 -13.92
C ASP A 12 25.27 16.85 -15.03
N ASP A 13 25.62 15.58 -14.85
CA ASP A 13 26.37 14.77 -15.82
C ASP A 13 25.61 14.62 -17.14
N ARG A 14 24.28 14.61 -17.08
CA ARG A 14 23.41 14.41 -18.24
C ARG A 14 22.89 15.70 -18.85
N LEU A 15 23.11 16.86 -18.23
CA LEU A 15 22.89 18.16 -18.87
C LEU A 15 23.99 18.45 -19.90
N ILE A 16 25.19 17.88 -19.70
CA ILE A 16 26.29 17.95 -20.67
C ILE A 16 26.01 16.96 -21.80
N GLY A 17 25.83 17.49 -23.00
CA GLY A 17 25.56 16.71 -24.21
C GLY A 17 26.83 16.07 -24.79
N LYS A 18 26.75 15.64 -26.06
CA LYS A 18 27.92 15.20 -26.82
C LYS A 18 28.93 16.32 -27.06
N ASN A 19 28.45 17.56 -27.21
CA ASN A 19 29.30 18.74 -27.33
C ASN A 19 29.30 19.51 -25.99
N PRO A 20 30.47 19.84 -25.42
CA PRO A 20 30.56 20.54 -24.14
C PRO A 20 30.04 21.99 -24.20
N ASP A 21 29.96 22.59 -25.40
CA ASP A 21 29.50 23.98 -25.60
C ASP A 21 27.98 24.13 -25.57
N THR A 22 27.23 23.02 -25.58
CA THR A 22 25.77 23.03 -25.71
C THR A 22 25.12 22.01 -24.78
N LYS A 23 24.06 22.43 -24.08
CA LYS A 23 23.35 21.58 -23.10
C LYS A 23 22.25 20.76 -23.77
N ARG A 24 21.89 19.64 -23.16
CA ARG A 24 20.67 18.87 -23.49
C ARG A 24 19.55 19.13 -22.48
N ALA A 25 18.36 18.63 -22.76
CA ALA A 25 17.22 18.70 -21.86
C ALA A 25 17.15 17.43 -21.00
N VAL A 26 16.84 17.58 -19.71
CA VAL A 26 16.68 16.46 -18.77
C VAL A 26 15.27 16.49 -18.18
N LEU A 27 14.56 15.37 -18.26
CA LEU A 27 13.24 15.18 -17.66
C LEU A 27 13.36 14.17 -16.52
N VAL A 28 12.90 14.54 -15.33
CA VAL A 28 12.95 13.72 -14.11
C VAL A 28 11.53 13.39 -13.68
N PHE A 29 11.22 12.11 -13.57
CA PHE A 29 9.89 11.64 -13.16
C PHE A 29 9.92 11.10 -11.73
N PHE A 30 9.09 11.68 -10.87
CA PHE A 30 8.86 11.29 -9.48
C PHE A 30 7.57 10.50 -9.32
N GLU A 31 7.54 9.60 -8.34
CA GLU A 31 6.37 8.77 -8.07
C GLU A 31 5.19 9.60 -7.58
N SER A 32 5.46 10.59 -6.72
CA SER A 32 4.45 11.44 -6.10
C SER A 32 4.85 12.91 -6.09
N LYS A 33 3.86 13.79 -6.03
CA LYS A 33 4.06 15.24 -5.82
C LYS A 33 4.89 15.54 -4.57
N LYS A 34 4.71 14.76 -3.50
CA LYS A 34 5.47 14.92 -2.24
C LYS A 34 6.97 14.75 -2.46
N GLN A 35 7.39 13.67 -3.12
CA GLN A 35 8.80 13.42 -3.43
C GLN A 35 9.39 14.49 -4.34
N LEU A 36 8.61 14.96 -5.32
CA LEU A 36 9.03 16.03 -6.21
C LEU A 36 9.31 17.31 -5.42
N ILE A 37 8.38 17.72 -4.56
CA ILE A 37 8.53 18.94 -3.73
C ILE A 37 9.72 18.79 -2.78
N GLU A 38 9.88 17.63 -2.14
CA GLU A 38 11.01 17.35 -1.25
C GLU A 38 12.36 17.51 -1.98
N PHE A 39 12.48 16.99 -3.21
CA PHE A 39 13.68 17.19 -4.02
C PHE A 39 13.84 18.66 -4.45
N TYR A 40 12.76 19.31 -4.88
CA TYR A 40 12.78 20.71 -5.31
C TYR A 40 13.19 21.65 -4.16
N GLU A 41 12.73 21.41 -2.95
CA GLU A 41 13.06 22.21 -1.76
C GLU A 41 14.43 21.87 -1.17
N SER A 42 15.01 20.71 -1.51
CA SER A 42 16.32 20.29 -1.03
C SER A 42 17.44 21.28 -1.38
N SER A 43 18.46 21.32 -0.52
CA SER A 43 19.69 22.09 -0.77
C SER A 43 20.43 21.64 -2.02
N ASN A 44 20.22 20.40 -2.47
CA ASN A 44 20.84 19.83 -3.66
C ASN A 44 20.32 20.47 -4.96
N PHE A 45 19.11 21.04 -4.98
CA PHE A 45 18.50 21.53 -6.23
C PHE A 45 18.50 23.07 -6.37
N VAL A 46 18.99 23.81 -5.37
CA VAL A 46 18.91 25.28 -5.30
C VAL A 46 19.52 25.97 -6.52
N GLU A 47 20.65 25.48 -7.02
CA GLU A 47 21.37 26.07 -8.17
C GLU A 47 20.60 25.92 -9.49
N MET A 48 19.78 24.86 -9.60
CA MET A 48 19.07 24.46 -10.82
C MET A 48 17.64 25.00 -10.88
N LYS A 49 17.13 25.59 -9.79
CA LYS A 49 15.76 26.12 -9.71
C LYS A 49 15.43 27.13 -10.80
N ARG A 50 16.41 27.92 -11.25
CA ARG A 50 16.21 28.97 -12.26
C ARG A 50 15.82 28.39 -13.63
N ASP A 51 16.36 27.21 -13.95
CA ASP A 51 16.17 26.52 -15.23
C ASP A 51 15.23 25.31 -15.11
N ALA A 52 14.55 25.19 -13.95
CA ALA A 52 13.69 24.07 -13.64
C ALA A 52 12.23 24.36 -14.00
N ILE A 53 11.55 23.34 -14.52
CA ILE A 53 10.13 23.39 -14.81
C ILE A 53 9.45 22.30 -14.01
N VAL A 54 8.54 22.68 -13.11
CA VAL A 54 7.78 21.73 -12.29
C VAL A 54 6.39 21.56 -12.89
N MET A 55 5.98 20.31 -13.07
CA MET A 55 4.64 19.95 -13.52
C MET A 55 4.03 18.85 -12.64
N THR A 56 2.83 19.12 -12.12
CA THR A 56 1.99 18.24 -11.30
C THR A 56 0.58 18.16 -11.91
N GLU A 57 -0.23 17.24 -11.40
CA GLU A 57 -1.61 17.01 -11.86
C GLU A 57 -2.52 18.24 -11.73
N GLU A 58 -2.14 19.19 -10.86
CA GLU A 58 -2.88 20.42 -10.55
C GLU A 58 -2.68 21.54 -11.58
N ASN A 59 -1.70 21.42 -12.49
CA ASN A 59 -1.51 22.42 -13.53
C ASN A 59 -2.72 22.46 -14.49
N ILE A 60 -3.09 23.67 -14.93
CA ILE A 60 -4.19 23.91 -15.87
C ILE A 60 -3.81 23.37 -17.24
N ASN A 61 -4.74 22.70 -17.94
CA ASN A 61 -4.46 22.01 -19.21
C ASN A 61 -3.87 22.92 -20.30
N GLU A 62 -4.26 24.19 -20.35
CA GLU A 62 -3.79 25.17 -21.35
C GLU A 62 -2.30 25.52 -21.17
N GLU A 63 -1.78 25.48 -19.94
CA GLU A 63 -0.37 25.76 -19.65
C GLU A 63 0.54 24.55 -19.91
N LYS A 64 -0.02 23.33 -19.87
CA LYS A 64 0.75 22.09 -19.97
C LYS A 64 1.55 22.01 -21.26
N GLU A 65 0.94 22.28 -22.41
CA GLU A 65 1.64 22.22 -23.69
C GLU A 65 2.82 23.19 -23.77
N TYR A 66 2.64 24.40 -23.23
CA TYR A 66 3.69 25.40 -23.20
C TYR A 66 4.84 24.98 -22.29
N LEU A 67 4.54 24.49 -21.08
CA LEU A 67 5.54 24.02 -20.12
C LEU A 67 6.28 22.78 -20.64
N ILE A 68 5.60 21.86 -21.31
CA ILE A 68 6.21 20.69 -21.96
C ILE A 68 7.18 21.13 -23.05
N LYS A 69 6.75 22.02 -23.97
CA LYS A 69 7.64 22.56 -25.01
C LYS A 69 8.87 23.21 -24.40
N ARG A 70 8.69 24.01 -23.34
CA ARG A 70 9.80 24.65 -22.64
C ARG A 70 10.73 23.64 -21.97
N ALA A 71 10.21 22.58 -21.35
CA ALA A 71 11.00 21.53 -20.72
C ALA A 71 11.87 20.73 -21.70
N THR A 72 11.49 20.69 -22.98
CA THR A 72 12.29 20.05 -24.04
C THR A 72 13.37 20.94 -24.66
N THR A 73 13.57 22.16 -24.16
CA THR A 73 14.60 23.08 -24.67
C THR A 73 15.98 22.86 -24.02
N SER A 74 17.03 23.25 -24.74
CA SER A 74 18.43 23.07 -24.32
C SER A 74 18.70 23.66 -22.94
N GLY A 75 19.22 22.85 -22.01
CA GLY A 75 19.63 23.28 -20.68
C GLY A 75 18.51 23.36 -19.65
N GLN A 76 17.27 22.99 -20.01
CA GLN A 76 16.16 22.93 -19.05
C GLN A 76 16.12 21.60 -18.30
N VAL A 77 15.65 21.67 -17.06
CA VAL A 77 15.38 20.51 -16.21
C VAL A 77 13.88 20.45 -15.90
N GLY A 78 13.16 19.51 -16.50
CA GLY A 78 11.76 19.30 -16.19
C GLY A 78 11.59 18.29 -15.06
N LEU A 79 10.87 18.65 -14.01
CA LEU A 79 10.45 17.76 -12.92
C LEU A 79 8.96 17.44 -13.08
N PHE A 80 8.63 16.16 -13.15
CA PHE A 80 7.29 15.67 -13.46
C PHE A 80 6.85 14.65 -12.43
N THR A 81 5.54 14.58 -12.18
CA THR A 81 4.95 13.45 -11.46
C THR A 81 4.69 12.25 -12.38
N ARG A 82 4.43 11.09 -11.80
CA ARG A 82 4.12 9.83 -12.49
C ARG A 82 3.04 9.98 -13.56
N ALA A 83 2.05 10.85 -13.34
CA ALA A 83 0.96 11.07 -14.28
C ALA A 83 1.44 11.49 -15.69
N PHE A 84 2.50 12.29 -15.78
CA PHE A 84 3.04 12.76 -17.06
C PHE A 84 3.85 11.70 -17.81
N GLY A 85 4.17 10.58 -17.16
CA GLY A 85 4.75 9.42 -17.84
C GLY A 85 3.77 8.76 -18.82
N ARG A 86 2.46 8.90 -18.55
CA ARG A 86 1.36 8.37 -19.38
C ARG A 86 0.72 9.51 -20.17
N GLY A 87 0.43 9.26 -21.45
CA GLY A 87 -0.38 10.16 -22.29
C GLY A 87 0.21 11.53 -22.67
N THR A 88 1.38 11.92 -22.14
CA THR A 88 2.01 13.23 -22.44
C THR A 88 3.08 13.12 -23.51
N ASP A 89 3.05 14.04 -24.47
CA ASP A 89 3.98 14.05 -25.60
C ASP A 89 5.13 15.05 -25.41
N PHE A 90 6.35 14.54 -25.28
CA PHE A 90 7.57 15.34 -25.20
C PHE A 90 8.22 15.41 -26.60
N VAL A 91 7.66 16.24 -27.47
CA VAL A 91 8.23 16.46 -28.79
C VAL A 91 9.47 17.35 -28.65
N CYS A 92 10.63 16.82 -29.02
CA CYS A 92 11.87 17.60 -29.09
C CYS A 92 11.84 18.51 -30.33
N CYS A 93 11.59 19.80 -30.14
CA CYS A 93 11.54 20.77 -31.25
C CYS A 93 12.90 21.41 -31.59
N GLY A 94 13.95 21.19 -30.78
CA GLY A 94 15.22 21.91 -30.89
C GLY A 94 16.33 21.12 -31.60
N GLN A 95 16.85 21.66 -32.71
CA GLN A 95 18.00 21.08 -33.43
C GLN A 95 19.25 20.91 -32.54
N VAL A 96 19.45 21.80 -31.57
CA VAL A 96 20.57 21.75 -30.61
C VAL A 96 20.46 20.54 -29.66
N VAL A 97 19.24 20.20 -29.21
CA VAL A 97 19.03 19.06 -28.31
C VAL A 97 19.20 17.76 -29.07
N GLY A 98 18.68 17.67 -30.30
CA GLY A 98 18.89 16.51 -31.19
C GLY A 98 20.38 16.26 -31.49
N ALA A 99 21.14 17.30 -31.83
CA ALA A 99 22.58 17.20 -32.08
C ALA A 99 23.39 16.71 -30.84
N ASN A 100 22.88 16.98 -29.64
CA ASN A 100 23.50 16.60 -28.36
C ASN A 100 23.06 15.24 -27.80
N GLY A 101 22.43 14.39 -28.60
CA GLY A 101 21.98 13.06 -28.17
C GLY A 101 20.56 13.05 -27.60
N GLY A 102 19.81 14.12 -27.78
CA GLY A 102 18.39 14.25 -27.47
C GLY A 102 18.06 14.33 -25.99
N ILE A 103 16.78 14.12 -25.68
CA ILE A 103 16.23 14.28 -24.34
C ILE A 103 16.76 13.15 -23.44
N HIS A 104 17.18 13.51 -22.22
CA HIS A 104 17.42 12.52 -21.18
C HIS A 104 16.17 12.34 -20.34
N VAL A 105 15.82 11.09 -20.05
CA VAL A 105 14.78 10.78 -19.07
C VAL A 105 15.41 10.06 -17.88
N ILE A 106 15.23 10.62 -16.69
CA ILE A 106 15.58 10.02 -15.41
C ILE A 106 14.30 9.58 -14.73
N GLN A 107 14.20 8.30 -14.42
CA GLN A 107 13.09 7.76 -13.66
C GLN A 107 13.53 7.47 -12.24
N THR A 108 12.80 8.01 -11.26
CA THR A 108 13.25 7.99 -9.86
C THR A 108 12.61 6.90 -8.99
N PHE A 109 11.72 6.10 -9.59
CA PHE A 109 10.96 5.02 -8.97
C PHE A 109 10.85 3.83 -9.93
N LEU A 110 10.42 2.66 -9.46
CA LEU A 110 10.24 1.47 -10.31
C LEU A 110 8.75 1.27 -10.60
N PHE A 111 8.37 1.12 -11.87
CA PHE A 111 6.99 0.79 -12.24
C PHE A 111 6.65 -0.66 -11.92
N GLU A 112 5.42 -0.90 -11.47
CA GLU A 112 4.86 -2.25 -11.31
C GLU A 112 4.75 -2.97 -12.66
N GLU A 113 4.34 -2.24 -13.70
CA GLU A 113 4.22 -2.77 -15.05
C GLU A 113 5.42 -2.42 -15.93
N LEU A 114 5.86 -3.39 -16.74
CA LEU A 114 6.87 -3.14 -17.77
C LEU A 114 6.37 -2.19 -18.86
N SER A 115 5.06 -2.25 -19.18
CA SER A 115 4.41 -1.44 -20.21
C SER A 115 4.62 0.06 -19.97
N GLU A 116 4.51 0.51 -18.72
CA GLU A 116 4.70 1.90 -18.32
C GLU A 116 6.15 2.34 -18.44
N GLU A 117 7.10 1.51 -18.00
CA GLU A 117 8.53 1.82 -18.12
C GLU A 117 8.91 1.98 -19.60
N VAL A 118 8.40 1.11 -20.47
CA VAL A 118 8.60 1.20 -21.93
C VAL A 118 8.02 2.49 -22.49
N GLN A 119 6.85 2.92 -22.02
CA GLN A 119 6.26 4.19 -22.46
C GLN A 119 7.11 5.40 -22.07
N ILE A 120 7.68 5.41 -20.86
CA ILE A 120 8.56 6.51 -20.40
C ILE A 120 9.90 6.50 -21.13
N LYS A 121 10.49 5.31 -21.34
CA LYS A 121 11.67 5.17 -22.21
C LYS A 121 11.41 5.74 -23.60
N GLY A 122 10.22 5.49 -24.15
CA GLY A 122 9.77 6.05 -25.43
C GLY A 122 9.58 7.57 -25.45
N ARG A 123 9.65 8.27 -24.30
CA ARG A 123 9.63 9.74 -24.24
C ARG A 123 10.99 10.37 -24.47
N THR A 124 12.07 9.59 -24.50
CA THR A 124 13.42 10.09 -24.79
C THR A 124 13.60 10.47 -26.26
N ALA A 125 12.96 9.72 -27.17
CA ALA A 125 13.09 9.89 -28.60
C ALA A 125 11.93 9.21 -29.35
N ARG A 126 11.54 9.78 -30.49
CA ARG A 126 10.54 9.20 -31.41
C ARG A 126 11.16 8.97 -32.79
N GLN A 127 10.66 7.95 -33.49
CA GLN A 127 10.95 7.71 -34.92
C GLN A 127 12.44 7.80 -35.34
N GLY A 128 13.36 7.28 -34.51
CA GLY A 128 14.79 7.21 -34.83
C GLY A 128 15.63 8.37 -34.28
N ASP A 129 15.04 9.30 -33.54
CA ASP A 129 15.80 10.30 -32.79
C ASP A 129 16.71 9.65 -31.73
N SER A 130 17.82 10.33 -31.41
CA SER A 130 18.67 9.92 -30.30
C SER A 130 18.05 10.33 -28.98
N GLY A 131 18.14 9.47 -27.96
CA GLY A 131 17.68 9.74 -26.61
C GLY A 131 18.40 8.83 -25.62
N SER A 132 18.38 9.16 -24.35
CA SER A 132 18.94 8.27 -23.33
C SER A 132 18.10 8.23 -22.07
N TYR A 133 18.17 7.12 -21.35
CA TYR A 133 17.34 6.83 -20.18
C TYR A 133 18.21 6.34 -19.02
N SER A 134 17.90 6.77 -17.80
CA SER A 134 18.55 6.29 -16.58
C SER A 134 17.51 6.04 -15.47
N LEU A 135 17.89 5.15 -14.56
CA LEU A 135 17.12 4.80 -13.36
C LEU A 135 17.92 5.22 -12.14
N VAL A 136 17.34 6.10 -11.32
CA VAL A 136 17.93 6.53 -10.04
C VAL A 136 16.93 6.18 -8.95
N LEU A 137 17.12 5.03 -8.31
CA LEU A 137 16.14 4.45 -7.40
C LEU A 137 16.56 4.68 -5.95
N CYS A 138 15.58 4.91 -5.08
CA CYS A 138 15.81 4.93 -3.64
C CYS A 138 15.57 3.52 -3.07
N ASP A 139 16.51 3.01 -2.28
CA ASP A 139 16.41 1.69 -1.65
C ASP A 139 15.07 1.46 -0.94
N LYS A 140 14.56 2.49 -0.25
CA LYS A 140 13.28 2.45 0.47
C LYS A 140 12.08 2.14 -0.43
N LEU A 141 12.11 2.59 -1.68
CA LEU A 141 11.01 2.36 -2.64
C LEU A 141 11.08 0.95 -3.24
N LEU A 142 12.22 0.27 -3.13
CA LEU A 142 12.40 -1.09 -3.65
C LEU A 142 11.89 -2.15 -2.69
N GLU A 143 11.69 -1.80 -1.42
CA GLU A 143 11.15 -2.70 -0.40
C GLU A 143 9.74 -3.21 -0.78
N GLN A 144 8.94 -2.42 -1.51
CA GLN A 144 7.62 -2.88 -1.99
C GLN A 144 7.72 -4.09 -2.94
N PHE A 145 8.85 -4.23 -3.65
CA PHE A 145 9.11 -5.35 -4.56
C PHE A 145 9.84 -6.50 -3.87
N LEU A 146 9.91 -6.48 -2.53
CA LEU A 146 10.66 -7.44 -1.70
C LEU A 146 12.14 -7.51 -2.09
N ILE A 147 12.70 -6.36 -2.49
CA ILE A 147 14.13 -6.22 -2.78
C ILE A 147 14.80 -5.74 -1.51
N THR A 148 15.67 -6.58 -0.95
CA THR A 148 16.40 -6.27 0.27
C THR A 148 17.74 -5.61 -0.03
N LYS A 149 18.36 -4.97 0.97
CA LYS A 149 19.73 -4.42 0.83
C LYS A 149 20.74 -5.47 0.41
N VAL A 150 20.58 -6.72 0.86
CA VAL A 150 21.45 -7.85 0.47
C VAL A 150 21.35 -8.12 -1.03
N ASP A 151 20.13 -8.07 -1.59
CA ASP A 151 19.92 -8.24 -3.02
C ASP A 151 20.56 -7.10 -3.83
N ILE A 152 20.47 -5.86 -3.32
CA ILE A 152 21.09 -4.67 -3.93
C ILE A 152 22.61 -4.78 -3.93
N ASP A 153 23.22 -5.18 -2.80
CA ASP A 153 24.67 -5.33 -2.67
C ASP A 153 25.22 -6.47 -3.55
N ASN A 154 24.49 -7.58 -3.64
CA ASN A 154 24.79 -8.67 -4.55
C ASN A 154 24.68 -8.23 -6.02
N ALA A 155 23.64 -7.47 -6.38
CA ALA A 155 23.51 -6.92 -7.72
C ALA A 155 24.64 -5.93 -8.06
N ARG A 156 25.14 -5.18 -7.07
CA ARG A 156 26.26 -4.25 -7.22
C ARG A 156 27.58 -4.94 -7.52
N SER A 157 27.84 -6.08 -6.89
CA SER A 157 29.08 -6.84 -7.12
C SER A 157 29.09 -7.56 -8.47
N ILE A 158 27.92 -8.04 -8.93
CA ILE A 158 27.76 -8.80 -10.18
C ILE A 158 27.52 -7.89 -11.40
N GLY A 159 27.10 -6.63 -11.18
CA GLY A 159 26.73 -5.69 -12.24
C GLY A 159 25.39 -6.02 -12.92
N ASN A 160 24.52 -6.77 -12.24
CA ASN A 160 23.29 -7.34 -12.80
C ASN A 160 22.00 -6.69 -12.24
N PHE A 161 22.02 -5.36 -12.09
CA PHE A 161 20.92 -4.63 -11.44
C PHE A 161 19.60 -4.72 -12.20
N TYR A 162 19.59 -4.43 -13.51
CA TYR A 162 18.34 -4.36 -14.26
C TYR A 162 17.61 -5.71 -14.36
N PRO A 163 18.29 -6.84 -14.63
CA PRO A 163 17.62 -8.14 -14.64
C PRO A 163 17.04 -8.55 -13.28
N LEU A 164 17.70 -8.21 -12.16
CA LEU A 164 17.14 -8.42 -10.82
C LEU A 164 15.84 -7.63 -10.64
N LEU A 165 15.87 -6.32 -10.93
CA LEU A 165 14.70 -5.44 -10.84
C LEU A 165 13.55 -5.96 -11.70
N HIS A 166 13.85 -6.40 -12.92
CA HIS A 166 12.86 -6.95 -13.83
C HIS A 166 12.24 -8.27 -13.34
N SER A 167 13.05 -9.19 -12.80
CA SER A 167 12.56 -10.46 -12.24
C SER A 167 11.62 -10.22 -11.06
N LYS A 168 12.07 -9.43 -10.08
CA LYS A 168 11.30 -9.12 -8.86
C LYS A 168 9.99 -8.40 -9.17
N ARG A 169 10.03 -7.44 -10.10
CA ARG A 169 8.81 -6.81 -10.63
C ARG A 169 7.86 -7.82 -11.27
N THR A 170 8.37 -8.74 -12.08
CA THR A 170 7.53 -9.73 -12.77
C THR A 170 6.87 -10.68 -11.78
N GLU A 171 7.57 -11.06 -10.71
CA GLU A 171 7.02 -11.84 -9.60
C GLU A 171 5.91 -11.06 -8.87
N PHE A 172 6.17 -9.80 -8.51
CA PHE A 172 5.20 -8.90 -7.90
C PHE A 172 3.92 -8.77 -8.76
N PHE A 173 4.09 -8.48 -10.05
CA PHE A 173 2.97 -8.31 -10.98
C PHE A 173 2.16 -9.60 -11.15
N LYS A 174 2.82 -10.77 -11.18
CA LYS A 174 2.12 -12.07 -11.25
C LYS A 174 1.26 -12.32 -10.02
N ALA A 175 1.77 -11.99 -8.82
CA ALA A 175 1.01 -12.13 -7.58
C ALA A 175 -0.22 -11.21 -7.58
N GLN A 176 -0.03 -9.93 -7.88
CA GLN A 176 -1.09 -8.93 -7.97
C GLN A 176 -2.13 -9.27 -9.05
N TYR A 177 -1.70 -9.82 -10.19
CA TYR A 177 -2.59 -10.24 -11.28
C TYR A 177 -3.48 -11.42 -10.87
N ALA A 178 -2.92 -12.40 -10.15
CA ALA A 178 -3.70 -13.54 -9.65
C ALA A 178 -4.80 -13.08 -8.68
N GLU A 179 -4.49 -12.13 -7.80
CA GLU A 179 -5.46 -11.52 -6.87
C GLU A 179 -6.52 -10.70 -7.62
N SER A 180 -6.10 -9.86 -8.56
CA SER A 180 -7.01 -9.04 -9.37
C SER A 180 -7.98 -9.91 -10.16
N LYS A 181 -7.54 -11.07 -10.65
CA LYS A 181 -8.40 -12.03 -11.36
C LYS A 181 -9.52 -12.57 -10.46
N GLN A 182 -9.22 -12.91 -9.21
CA GLN A 182 -10.25 -13.34 -8.25
C GLN A 182 -11.27 -12.24 -7.99
N TYR A 183 -10.80 -10.99 -7.84
CA TYR A 183 -11.70 -9.85 -7.66
C TYR A 183 -12.58 -9.60 -8.89
N VAL A 184 -12.05 -9.75 -10.10
CA VAL A 184 -12.84 -9.64 -11.35
C VAL A 184 -13.91 -10.73 -11.42
N GLU A 185 -13.60 -11.96 -11.02
CA GLU A 185 -14.58 -13.05 -10.95
C GLU A 185 -15.68 -12.75 -9.91
N TYR A 186 -15.32 -12.24 -8.74
CA TYR A 186 -16.27 -11.77 -7.73
C TYR A 186 -17.15 -10.63 -8.27
N ALA A 187 -16.55 -9.59 -8.83
CA ALA A 187 -17.28 -8.43 -9.37
C ALA A 187 -18.21 -8.83 -10.53
N ALA A 188 -17.82 -9.81 -11.35
CA ALA A 188 -18.67 -10.37 -12.39
C ALA A 188 -19.90 -11.10 -11.82
N ASN A 189 -19.76 -11.79 -10.67
CA ASN A 189 -20.89 -12.42 -10.00
C ASN A 189 -21.83 -11.37 -9.38
N GLU A 190 -21.28 -10.34 -8.72
CA GLU A 190 -22.05 -9.22 -8.18
C GLU A 190 -22.81 -8.46 -9.28
N HIS A 191 -22.17 -8.24 -10.43
CA HIS A 191 -22.81 -7.62 -11.59
C HIS A 191 -24.02 -8.44 -12.09
N LYS A 192 -23.88 -9.77 -12.22
CA LYS A 192 -24.99 -10.66 -12.61
C LYS A 192 -26.16 -10.62 -11.62
N LEU A 193 -25.86 -10.51 -10.32
CA LEU A 193 -26.90 -10.36 -9.29
C LEU A 193 -27.61 -9.01 -9.40
N GLY A 194 -26.86 -7.94 -9.65
CA GLY A 194 -27.41 -6.62 -9.95
C GLY A 194 -28.33 -6.61 -11.18
N ASP A 195 -27.89 -7.24 -12.28
CA ASP A 195 -28.70 -7.37 -13.49
C ASP A 195 -30.00 -8.14 -13.24
N ARG A 196 -29.92 -9.24 -12.48
CA ARG A 196 -31.12 -9.99 -12.07
C ARG A 196 -32.07 -9.12 -11.28
N LEU A 197 -31.56 -8.33 -10.31
CA LEU A 197 -32.38 -7.41 -9.54
C LEU A 197 -33.11 -6.39 -10.44
N ILE A 198 -32.40 -5.81 -11.42
CA ILE A 198 -32.98 -4.87 -12.40
C ILE A 198 -34.07 -5.56 -13.24
N VAL A 199 -33.84 -6.80 -13.68
CA VAL A 199 -34.84 -7.56 -14.45
C VAL A 199 -36.09 -7.85 -13.63
N VAL A 200 -35.93 -8.25 -12.37
CA VAL A 200 -37.06 -8.53 -11.46
C VAL A 200 -37.83 -7.24 -11.14
N LEU A 201 -37.13 -6.13 -10.91
CA LEU A 201 -37.75 -4.80 -10.74
C LEU A 201 -38.59 -4.40 -11.95
N LYS A 202 -38.07 -4.57 -13.17
CA LYS A 202 -38.81 -4.29 -14.41
C LYS A 202 -40.04 -5.17 -14.58
N LYS A 203 -40.05 -6.37 -14.00
CA LYS A 203 -41.20 -7.30 -14.01
C LYS A 203 -42.21 -7.04 -12.88
N ASN A 204 -41.98 -6.03 -12.03
CA ASN A 204 -42.84 -5.67 -10.90
C ASN A 204 -43.08 -6.81 -9.88
N ASP A 205 -42.14 -7.76 -9.78
CA ASP A 205 -42.22 -8.85 -8.81
C ASP A 205 -41.67 -8.42 -7.44
N ALA A 206 -42.54 -7.80 -6.65
CA ALA A 206 -42.20 -7.25 -5.34
C ALA A 206 -41.76 -8.31 -4.31
N ILE A 207 -42.19 -9.58 -4.46
CA ILE A 207 -41.87 -10.64 -3.51
C ILE A 207 -40.39 -11.02 -3.65
N THR A 208 -39.95 -11.25 -4.88
CA THR A 208 -38.56 -11.61 -5.19
C THR A 208 -37.60 -10.46 -4.88
N VAL A 209 -37.97 -9.22 -5.17
CA VAL A 209 -37.16 -8.02 -4.83
C VAL A 209 -36.99 -7.89 -3.32
N LYS A 210 -38.07 -8.00 -2.54
CA LYS A 210 -37.97 -7.94 -1.07
C LYS A 210 -37.06 -9.01 -0.52
N LYS A 211 -37.15 -10.24 -1.03
CA LYS A 211 -36.27 -11.33 -0.60
C LYS A 211 -34.79 -11.02 -0.90
N MET A 212 -34.47 -10.58 -2.11
CA MET A 212 -33.10 -10.22 -2.49
C MET A 212 -32.54 -9.06 -1.65
N LEU A 213 -33.37 -8.04 -1.36
CA LEU A 213 -32.97 -6.91 -0.52
C LEU A 213 -32.82 -7.31 0.95
N CYS A 214 -33.72 -8.14 1.49
CA CYS A 214 -33.62 -8.65 2.86
C CYS A 214 -32.38 -9.52 3.05
N ASP A 215 -32.02 -10.35 2.07
CA ASP A 215 -30.79 -11.15 2.14
C ASP A 215 -29.53 -10.25 2.11
N ARG A 216 -29.57 -9.11 1.40
CA ARG A 216 -28.45 -8.17 1.29
C ARG A 216 -28.36 -7.16 2.44
N ASN A 217 -29.50 -6.83 3.05
CA ASN A 217 -29.62 -5.87 4.15
C ASN A 217 -29.91 -6.57 5.50
N LYS A 218 -29.68 -7.89 5.58
CA LYS A 218 -29.84 -8.64 6.82
C LYS A 218 -28.75 -8.19 7.80
N GLY A 219 -29.12 -7.35 8.77
CA GLY A 219 -28.27 -7.04 9.94
C GLY A 219 -28.21 -8.22 10.93
N ALA A 220 -27.46 -8.10 12.02
CA ALA A 220 -27.39 -9.16 13.02
C ALA A 220 -28.75 -9.39 13.71
N GLU A 221 -29.05 -10.65 14.02
CA GLU A 221 -30.21 -11.01 14.83
C GLU A 221 -29.86 -10.78 16.32
N GLU A 222 -30.84 -10.33 17.12
CA GLU A 222 -30.67 -9.84 18.51
C GLU A 222 -30.13 -10.85 19.55
N LYS A 223 -29.78 -12.09 19.15
CA LYS A 223 -29.18 -13.08 20.06
C LYS A 223 -27.66 -13.08 19.97
N LYS A 224 -27.05 -12.13 20.69
CA LYS A 224 -25.61 -11.99 20.87
C LYS A 224 -25.05 -13.13 21.71
N LEU A 225 -24.13 -13.91 21.15
CA LEU A 225 -23.39 -14.94 21.90
C LEU A 225 -21.86 -14.80 21.79
N SER A 226 -21.31 -14.13 20.77
CA SER A 226 -19.87 -13.85 20.74
C SER A 226 -19.46 -12.58 19.97
N GLN A 227 -18.78 -11.66 20.65
CA GLN A 227 -18.15 -10.48 20.04
C GLN A 227 -16.65 -10.72 19.93
N THR A 228 -16.12 -10.65 18.70
CA THR A 228 -14.68 -10.83 18.42
C THR A 228 -14.09 -9.54 17.87
N ILE A 229 -12.98 -9.08 18.45
CA ILE A 229 -12.24 -7.94 17.91
C ILE A 229 -10.98 -8.44 17.21
N ILE A 230 -10.80 -8.03 15.96
CA ILE A 230 -9.62 -8.35 15.16
C ILE A 230 -8.75 -7.10 15.06
N LEU A 231 -7.64 -7.11 15.78
CA LEU A 231 -6.57 -6.12 15.69
C LEU A 231 -5.68 -6.49 14.52
N MET A 232 -5.58 -5.59 13.54
CA MET A 232 -4.73 -5.77 12.36
C MET A 232 -3.72 -4.65 12.23
N ASP A 233 -2.50 -5.06 11.92
CA ASP A 233 -1.49 -4.16 11.39
C ASP A 233 -1.89 -3.63 10.00
N GLY A 234 -1.92 -2.29 9.88
CA GLY A 234 -2.21 -1.55 8.64
C GLY A 234 -1.01 -0.81 8.07
N THR A 235 0.22 -1.17 8.44
CA THR A 235 1.45 -0.57 7.93
C THR A 235 1.73 -0.97 6.48
N ALA A 236 2.64 -0.25 5.81
CA ALA A 236 2.94 -0.44 4.40
C ALA A 236 3.51 -1.84 4.08
N SER A 237 4.22 -2.47 5.01
CA SER A 237 4.72 -3.85 4.86
C SER A 237 3.58 -4.87 4.76
N MET A 238 2.42 -4.55 5.34
CA MET A 238 1.21 -5.35 5.25
C MET A 238 0.42 -5.18 3.95
N THR A 239 0.88 -4.43 2.94
CA THR A 239 0.06 -4.14 1.74
C THR A 239 -0.50 -5.39 1.04
N HIS A 240 0.35 -6.39 0.75
CA HIS A 240 -0.09 -7.66 0.15
C HIS A 240 -0.87 -8.54 1.13
N LEU A 241 -0.55 -8.42 2.41
CA LEU A 241 -1.11 -9.21 3.49
C LEU A 241 -2.52 -8.79 3.82
N LEU A 242 -2.77 -7.49 3.86
CA LEU A 242 -4.07 -6.92 4.11
C LEU A 242 -5.08 -7.45 3.11
N GLN A 243 -4.75 -7.54 1.81
CA GLN A 243 -5.66 -8.07 0.80
C GLN A 243 -5.92 -9.58 0.95
N LYS A 244 -4.91 -10.38 1.31
CA LYS A 244 -5.11 -11.79 1.66
C LYS A 244 -5.95 -11.95 2.93
N THR A 245 -5.67 -11.17 3.96
CA THR A 245 -6.44 -11.16 5.21
C THR A 245 -7.88 -10.78 4.95
N LYS A 246 -8.16 -9.81 4.07
CA LYS A 246 -9.53 -9.49 3.61
C LYS A 246 -10.24 -10.73 3.07
N ASN A 247 -9.61 -11.45 2.14
CA ASN A 247 -10.20 -12.64 1.53
C ASN A 247 -10.39 -13.79 2.54
N THR A 248 -9.40 -14.01 3.43
CA THR A 248 -9.48 -15.02 4.50
C THR A 248 -10.58 -14.69 5.48
N VAL A 249 -10.72 -13.42 5.87
CA VAL A 249 -11.81 -12.94 6.72
C VAL A 249 -13.16 -13.20 6.06
N CYS A 250 -13.34 -12.85 4.79
CA CYS A 250 -14.59 -13.14 4.06
C CYS A 250 -14.89 -14.65 4.06
N THR A 251 -13.87 -15.48 3.81
CA THR A 251 -14.00 -16.95 3.85
C THR A 251 -14.32 -17.44 5.26
N MET A 252 -13.76 -16.82 6.30
CA MET A 252 -14.01 -17.15 7.70
C MET A 252 -15.45 -16.82 8.08
N PHE A 253 -15.98 -15.66 7.66
CA PHE A 253 -17.40 -15.32 7.83
C PHE A 253 -18.32 -16.37 7.19
N GLU A 254 -18.04 -16.78 5.95
CA GLU A 254 -18.80 -17.82 5.26
C GLU A 254 -18.73 -19.17 5.98
N ARG A 255 -17.55 -19.56 6.46
CA ARG A 255 -17.34 -20.80 7.20
C ARG A 255 -18.04 -20.80 8.56
N ILE A 256 -17.90 -19.74 9.35
CA ILE A 256 -18.59 -19.61 10.64
C ILE A 256 -20.10 -19.66 10.42
N SER A 257 -20.61 -18.95 9.41
CA SER A 257 -22.02 -18.99 9.02
C SER A 257 -22.48 -20.41 8.64
N THR A 258 -21.61 -21.21 8.02
CA THR A 258 -21.91 -22.60 7.65
C THR A 258 -21.92 -23.51 8.88
N ILE A 259 -20.92 -23.42 9.76
CA ILE A 259 -20.83 -24.20 11.00
C ILE A 259 -21.99 -23.89 11.94
N LEU A 260 -22.39 -22.62 12.07
CA LEU A 260 -23.54 -22.23 12.88
C LEU A 260 -24.84 -22.85 12.35
N LYS A 261 -25.04 -22.83 11.03
CA LYS A 261 -26.18 -23.50 10.38
C LYS A 261 -26.19 -25.00 10.62
N GLU A 262 -25.03 -25.66 10.56
CA GLU A 262 -24.90 -27.11 10.82
C GLU A 262 -25.24 -27.47 12.27
N ASN A 263 -24.91 -26.59 13.22
CA ASN A 263 -25.20 -26.76 14.65
C ASN A 263 -26.61 -26.29 15.06
N GLY A 264 -27.44 -25.84 14.11
CA GLY A 264 -28.80 -25.36 14.39
C GLY A 264 -28.87 -23.97 15.04
N GLU A 265 -27.76 -23.25 15.07
CA GLU A 265 -27.67 -21.87 15.57
C GLU A 265 -27.85 -20.86 14.41
N SER A 266 -28.27 -19.64 14.74
CA SER A 266 -28.39 -18.60 13.73
C SER A 266 -26.97 -18.20 13.25
N PRO A 267 -26.75 -18.04 11.93
CA PRO A 267 -25.47 -17.54 11.40
C PRO A 267 -25.15 -16.11 11.84
N ASN A 268 -26.07 -15.42 12.53
CA ASN A 268 -25.94 -14.03 12.94
C ASN A 268 -25.63 -13.88 14.44
N ASN A 269 -25.31 -14.97 15.15
CA ASN A 269 -25.03 -14.95 16.59
C ASN A 269 -23.61 -14.44 16.95
N PHE A 270 -22.81 -14.04 15.95
CA PHE A 270 -21.44 -13.56 16.13
C PHE A 270 -21.26 -12.18 15.49
N GLU A 271 -20.58 -11.27 16.21
CA GLU A 271 -20.21 -9.95 15.71
C GLU A 271 -18.68 -9.86 15.64
N ILE A 272 -18.17 -9.25 14.56
CA ILE A 272 -16.72 -9.05 14.39
C ILE A 272 -16.46 -7.57 14.15
N GLN A 273 -15.52 -7.02 14.91
CA GLN A 273 -15.02 -5.67 14.71
C GLN A 273 -13.58 -5.71 14.22
N PHE A 274 -13.28 -4.93 13.19
CA PHE A 274 -11.93 -4.72 12.69
C PHE A 274 -11.35 -3.43 13.23
N VAL A 275 -10.16 -3.54 13.77
CA VAL A 275 -9.41 -2.42 14.32
C VAL A 275 -8.04 -2.44 13.69
N VAL A 276 -7.77 -1.48 12.82
CA VAL A 276 -6.51 -1.37 12.11
C VAL A 276 -5.64 -0.35 12.83
N TYR A 277 -4.56 -0.82 13.45
CA TYR A 277 -3.59 0.04 14.10
C TYR A 277 -2.41 0.30 13.16
N ARG A 278 -1.79 1.47 13.32
CA ARG A 278 -0.56 1.87 12.64
C ARG A 278 0.44 2.36 13.67
N ASN A 279 1.62 2.78 13.22
CA ASN A 279 2.60 3.43 14.08
C ASN A 279 2.26 4.93 14.26
N TYR A 280 2.77 5.55 15.32
CA TYR A 280 2.63 6.97 15.67
C TYR A 280 3.16 7.96 14.62
N ASN A 281 3.81 7.48 13.55
CA ASN A 281 4.13 8.31 12.39
C ASN A 281 2.91 8.58 11.48
N ALA A 282 1.81 7.85 11.67
CA ALA A 282 0.53 8.13 11.04
C ALA A 282 -0.17 9.32 11.71
N PRO A 283 -0.89 10.15 10.95
CA PRO A 283 -1.73 11.20 11.54
C PRO A 283 -2.84 10.56 12.40
N GLU A 284 -3.36 11.32 13.38
CA GLU A 284 -4.29 10.83 14.41
C GLU A 284 -5.54 10.13 13.82
N ASP A 285 -6.05 10.63 12.69
CA ASP A 285 -7.19 10.06 11.94
C ASP A 285 -6.88 8.72 11.25
N MET A 286 -5.61 8.36 11.12
CA MET A 286 -5.15 7.10 10.54
C MET A 286 -4.41 6.21 11.54
N LEU A 287 -4.11 6.68 12.75
CA LEU A 287 -3.41 5.90 13.75
C LEU A 287 -4.20 4.64 14.15
N LEU A 288 -5.51 4.80 14.32
CA LEU A 288 -6.45 3.72 14.61
C LEU A 288 -7.70 3.87 13.74
N LYS A 289 -7.99 2.87 12.89
CA LYS A 289 -9.24 2.81 12.11
C LYS A 289 -10.11 1.68 12.61
N ILE A 290 -11.34 2.01 12.98
CA ILE A 290 -12.28 1.06 13.59
C ILE A 290 -13.46 0.83 12.65
N SER A 291 -13.86 -0.43 12.49
CA SER A 291 -15.07 -0.79 11.76
C SER A 291 -16.31 -0.76 12.64
N PRO A 292 -17.50 -0.57 12.05
CA PRO A 292 -18.74 -1.06 12.63
C PRO A 292 -18.71 -2.58 12.81
N TRP A 293 -19.52 -3.11 13.73
CA TRP A 293 -19.62 -4.54 14.09
C TRP A 293 -20.20 -5.46 12.99
N GLU A 294 -20.59 -4.93 11.82
CA GLU A 294 -21.38 -5.66 10.81
C GLU A 294 -21.04 -5.36 9.33
N SER A 295 -19.83 -4.89 8.99
CA SER A 295 -19.62 -4.38 7.61
C SER A 295 -18.38 -4.88 6.88
N ASN A 296 -18.49 -4.85 5.54
CA ASN A 296 -17.42 -4.88 4.52
C ASN A 296 -16.45 -3.68 4.64
N PHE A 297 -16.15 -3.23 5.86
CA PHE A 297 -15.24 -2.13 6.17
C PHE A 297 -13.85 -2.30 5.55
N MET A 298 -13.47 -3.57 5.39
CA MET A 298 -12.26 -4.03 4.74
C MET A 298 -12.00 -3.43 3.36
N GLU A 299 -13.02 -3.06 2.57
CA GLU A 299 -12.81 -2.44 1.25
C GLU A 299 -12.15 -1.05 1.33
N THR A 300 -12.35 -0.33 2.43
CA THR A 300 -11.88 1.06 2.60
C THR A 300 -10.48 1.18 3.21
N ILE A 301 -9.91 0.07 3.69
CA ILE A 301 -8.62 0.06 4.38
C ILE A 301 -7.49 -0.07 3.36
N VAL A 302 -6.60 0.92 3.36
CA VAL A 302 -5.34 0.93 2.61
C VAL A 302 -4.18 0.83 3.58
N ALA A 303 -3.23 -0.06 3.30
CA ALA A 303 -1.99 -0.19 4.05
C ALA A 303 -1.09 1.04 3.80
N CYS A 304 -0.68 1.74 4.84
CA CYS A 304 0.16 2.94 4.73
C CYS A 304 0.83 3.25 6.07
N TYR A 305 1.95 3.98 6.03
CA TYR A 305 2.78 4.32 7.20
C TYR A 305 3.41 3.08 7.88
N GLY A 306 4.17 3.27 8.97
CA GLY A 306 4.86 2.18 9.68
C GLY A 306 6.39 2.24 9.60
N TRP A 307 7.05 2.65 10.70
CA TRP A 307 8.50 2.72 10.84
C TRP A 307 8.96 2.05 12.14
N GLY A 308 9.55 0.85 12.06
CA GLY A 308 10.04 0.14 13.25
C GLY A 308 8.92 -0.62 13.95
N ASN A 309 8.83 -0.53 15.28
CA ASN A 309 7.81 -1.20 16.09
C ASN A 309 6.43 -0.56 15.87
N GLU A 310 5.36 -1.25 16.24
CA GLU A 310 3.98 -0.83 15.95
C GLU A 310 3.16 -0.53 17.19
N ALA A 311 2.14 0.32 17.03
CA ALA A 311 1.32 0.79 18.16
C ALA A 311 0.20 -0.20 18.52
N ILE A 312 0.59 -1.42 18.87
CA ILE A 312 -0.32 -2.49 19.32
C ILE A 312 -1.06 -2.08 20.60
N GLU A 313 -0.40 -1.31 21.46
CA GLU A 313 -0.94 -0.76 22.70
C GLU A 313 -2.23 0.05 22.49
N ILE A 314 -2.32 0.81 21.40
CA ILE A 314 -3.51 1.62 21.09
C ILE A 314 -4.68 0.70 20.70
N GLY A 315 -4.40 -0.34 19.92
CA GLY A 315 -5.39 -1.36 19.57
C GLY A 315 -5.93 -2.06 20.83
N LEU A 316 -5.04 -2.47 21.74
CA LEU A 316 -5.43 -3.13 22.99
C LEU A 316 -6.17 -2.18 23.95
N ALA A 317 -5.81 -0.90 24.01
CA ALA A 317 -6.52 0.10 24.78
C ALA A 317 -7.97 0.27 24.27
N HIS A 318 -8.18 0.29 22.95
CA HIS A 318 -9.51 0.32 22.36
C HIS A 318 -10.32 -0.95 22.69
N VAL A 319 -9.71 -2.13 22.64
CA VAL A 319 -10.37 -3.39 23.08
C VAL A 319 -10.84 -3.27 24.53
N ASN A 320 -10.01 -2.74 25.43
CA ASN A 320 -10.40 -2.57 26.83
C ASN A 320 -11.58 -1.59 26.99
N GLN A 321 -11.63 -0.51 26.19
CA GLN A 321 -12.76 0.42 26.18
C GLN A 321 -14.06 -0.23 25.67
N GLU A 322 -13.98 -1.05 24.63
CA GLU A 322 -15.16 -1.76 24.11
C GLU A 322 -15.62 -2.87 25.06
N ALA A 323 -14.67 -3.54 25.71
CA ALA A 323 -14.95 -4.51 26.77
C ALA A 323 -15.52 -3.89 28.06
N GLU A 324 -15.54 -2.55 28.21
CA GLU A 324 -16.30 -1.88 29.28
C GLU A 324 -17.77 -1.66 28.91
N LYS A 325 -18.05 -1.58 27.60
CA LYS A 325 -19.38 -1.28 27.07
C LYS A 325 -20.15 -2.55 26.69
N GLY A 326 -19.46 -3.65 26.38
CA GLY A 326 -20.06 -4.90 25.89
C GLY A 326 -19.26 -6.16 26.23
N ASP A 327 -19.79 -7.31 25.83
CA ASP A 327 -19.27 -8.64 26.12
C ASP A 327 -18.28 -9.12 25.03
N VAL A 328 -17.11 -8.48 24.97
CA VAL A 328 -16.00 -8.94 24.11
C VAL A 328 -15.53 -10.31 24.57
N SER A 329 -15.68 -11.31 23.70
CA SER A 329 -15.42 -12.71 24.03
C SER A 329 -13.97 -13.12 23.77
N GLN A 330 -13.36 -12.58 22.71
CA GLN A 330 -11.99 -12.91 22.29
C GLN A 330 -11.41 -11.81 21.40
N VAL A 331 -10.08 -11.78 21.32
CA VAL A 331 -9.33 -10.86 20.47
C VAL A 331 -8.39 -11.65 19.57
N ILE A 332 -8.29 -11.27 18.30
CA ILE A 332 -7.30 -11.81 17.35
C ILE A 332 -6.36 -10.67 16.97
N LEU A 333 -5.07 -10.82 17.23
CA LEU A 333 -4.01 -9.88 16.89
C LEU A 333 -3.22 -10.40 15.69
N ILE A 334 -3.14 -9.62 14.61
CA ILE A 334 -2.43 -9.96 13.38
C ILE A 334 -1.44 -8.85 13.05
N GLY A 335 -0.15 -9.18 12.90
CA GLY A 335 0.87 -8.21 12.51
C GLY A 335 2.21 -8.82 12.13
N ASP A 336 3.07 -7.98 11.53
CA ASP A 336 4.40 -8.39 11.09
C ASP A 336 5.56 -7.82 11.94
N ALA A 337 5.29 -6.84 12.80
CA ALA A 337 6.25 -6.21 13.69
C ALA A 337 5.83 -6.28 15.18
N PRO A 338 6.79 -6.20 16.13
CA PRO A 338 6.48 -6.23 17.56
C PRO A 338 5.91 -4.89 18.07
N ALA A 339 5.27 -4.93 19.24
CA ALA A 339 4.77 -3.74 19.93
C ALA A 339 5.89 -2.75 20.29
N ASN A 340 5.55 -1.46 20.36
CA ASN A 340 6.46 -0.42 20.84
C ASN A 340 6.90 -0.68 22.30
N THR A 341 8.15 -0.36 22.58
CA THR A 341 8.69 -0.43 23.94
C THR A 341 8.26 0.78 24.77
N ARG A 342 8.33 0.66 26.11
CA ARG A 342 7.99 1.78 27.01
C ARG A 342 8.79 3.06 26.74
N GLN A 343 10.02 2.94 26.22
CA GLN A 343 10.85 4.11 25.89
C GLN A 343 10.40 4.81 24.61
N GLU A 344 9.81 4.07 23.67
CA GLU A 344 9.31 4.59 22.40
C GLU A 344 7.94 5.27 22.55
N THR A 345 7.09 4.79 23.47
CA THR A 345 5.74 5.34 23.69
C THR A 345 5.71 6.62 24.54
N ILE A 346 6.74 6.88 25.37
CA ILE A 346 6.86 8.13 26.17
C ILE A 346 6.99 9.38 25.28
N LEU A 347 7.43 9.21 24.03
CA LEU A 347 7.56 10.31 23.06
C LEU A 347 6.22 10.87 22.58
N PHE A 348 5.09 10.22 22.91
CA PHE A 348 3.76 10.57 22.44
C PHE A 348 2.82 10.93 23.61
N SER A 349 1.93 11.90 23.40
CA SER A 349 1.18 12.61 24.46
C SER A 349 0.14 11.75 25.21
N GLU A 350 -0.26 10.60 24.65
CA GLU A 350 -1.16 9.62 25.29
C GLU A 350 -0.40 8.30 25.51
N SER A 351 0.36 8.22 26.60
CA SER A 351 1.17 7.03 26.88
C SER A 351 0.32 5.90 27.47
N THR A 352 0.01 4.91 26.64
CA THR A 352 -0.46 3.58 27.07
C THR A 352 0.62 2.54 26.76
N TYR A 353 0.60 1.41 27.45
CA TYR A 353 1.60 0.35 27.29
C TYR A 353 0.90 -0.99 27.10
N TYR A 354 1.37 -1.77 26.12
CA TYR A 354 0.73 -3.05 25.78
C TYR A 354 0.70 -4.00 26.99
N GLU A 355 1.74 -4.02 27.84
CA GLU A 355 1.81 -4.83 29.07
C GLU A 355 0.69 -4.51 30.06
N ASP A 356 0.39 -3.22 30.26
CA ASP A 356 -0.60 -2.75 31.22
C ASP A 356 -2.02 -3.05 30.72
N GLU A 357 -2.25 -2.88 29.41
CA GLU A 357 -3.53 -3.23 28.77
C GLU A 357 -3.79 -4.75 28.74
N LEU A 358 -2.74 -5.58 28.57
CA LEU A 358 -2.86 -7.04 28.64
C LEU A 358 -3.22 -7.54 30.03
N MET A 359 -2.69 -6.91 31.08
CA MET A 359 -3.06 -7.26 32.45
C MET A 359 -4.53 -7.00 32.73
N ARG A 360 -5.12 -5.95 32.14
CA ARG A 360 -6.56 -5.68 32.22
C ARG A 360 -7.37 -6.74 31.47
N LEU A 361 -6.97 -7.12 30.26
CA LEU A 361 -7.63 -8.20 29.50
C LEU A 361 -7.57 -9.54 30.23
N LYS A 362 -6.43 -9.85 30.87
CA LYS A 362 -6.26 -11.05 31.69
C LYS A 362 -7.20 -11.07 32.89
N GLN A 363 -7.40 -9.94 33.58
CA GLN A 363 -8.35 -9.83 34.68
C GLN A 363 -9.79 -10.08 34.21
N ARG A 364 -10.13 -9.64 33.00
CA ARG A 364 -11.44 -9.85 32.37
C ARG A 364 -11.60 -11.23 31.72
N LYS A 365 -10.56 -12.06 31.73
CA LYS A 365 -10.52 -13.41 31.11
C LYS A 365 -10.79 -13.39 29.60
N ILE A 366 -10.39 -12.32 28.92
CA ILE A 366 -10.49 -12.22 27.45
C ILE A 366 -9.18 -12.75 26.84
N PRO A 367 -9.20 -13.86 26.09
CA PRO A 367 -8.02 -14.40 25.44
C PRO A 367 -7.63 -13.54 24.22
N VAL A 368 -6.33 -13.27 24.07
CA VAL A 368 -5.76 -12.65 22.87
C VAL A 368 -5.02 -13.72 22.08
N HIS A 369 -5.56 -14.06 20.92
CA HIS A 369 -4.95 -14.97 19.97
C HIS A 369 -4.00 -14.18 19.07
N ALA A 370 -2.74 -14.58 18.95
CA ALA A 370 -1.72 -13.82 18.24
C ALA A 370 -1.24 -14.56 16.99
N ILE A 371 -1.46 -13.96 15.83
CA ILE A 371 -1.03 -14.47 14.54
C ILE A 371 0.11 -13.58 14.05
N TYR A 372 1.32 -14.11 14.04
CA TYR A 372 2.49 -13.36 13.58
C TYR A 372 2.90 -13.79 12.17
N ILE A 373 3.37 -12.82 11.40
CA ILE A 373 3.79 -13.02 10.01
C ILE A 373 5.31 -13.19 9.91
N ASN A 374 6.05 -12.24 10.50
CA ASN A 374 7.50 -12.24 10.46
C ASN A 374 8.09 -12.83 11.74
N ASP A 375 9.27 -13.45 11.64
CA ASP A 375 9.96 -14.05 12.79
C ASP A 375 10.42 -12.98 13.80
N GLN A 376 10.50 -11.71 13.39
CA GLN A 376 10.79 -10.57 14.27
C GLN A 376 9.67 -10.34 15.30
N ALA A 377 8.40 -10.47 14.90
CA ALA A 377 7.25 -10.31 15.79
C ALA A 377 7.00 -11.53 16.69
N LYS A 378 7.55 -12.70 16.32
CA LYS A 378 7.30 -14.00 16.98
C LYS A 378 7.40 -13.95 18.50
N LYS A 379 8.50 -13.42 19.03
CA LYS A 379 8.72 -13.41 20.49
C LYS A 379 7.64 -12.60 21.21
N ASN A 380 7.42 -11.37 20.76
CA ASN A 380 6.46 -10.46 21.35
C ASN A 380 5.02 -11.01 21.24
N PHE A 381 4.61 -11.52 20.07
CA PHE A 381 3.27 -12.07 19.86
C PHE A 381 3.04 -13.35 20.67
N THR A 382 4.06 -14.20 20.82
CA THR A 382 3.97 -15.40 21.67
C THR A 382 3.77 -14.99 23.14
N ASP A 383 4.52 -14.00 23.62
CA ASP A 383 4.40 -13.50 24.99
C ASP A 383 2.99 -12.93 25.24
N ILE A 384 2.44 -12.15 24.29
CA ILE A 384 1.07 -11.60 24.34
C ILE A 384 0.02 -12.69 24.49
N ALA A 385 0.08 -13.73 23.64
CA ALA A 385 -0.88 -14.83 23.69
C ALA A 385 -0.77 -15.65 24.97
N VAL A 386 0.45 -15.95 25.43
CA VAL A 386 0.67 -16.74 26.65
C VAL A 386 0.14 -16.01 27.90
N ILE A 387 0.31 -14.69 27.99
CA ILE A 387 -0.14 -13.90 29.14
C ILE A 387 -1.67 -13.98 29.32
N THR A 388 -2.41 -13.98 28.22
CA THR A 388 -3.88 -13.95 28.19
C THR A 388 -4.51 -15.35 28.01
N ASN A 389 -3.68 -16.40 28.00
CA ASN A 389 -4.11 -17.79 27.75
C ASN A 389 -4.77 -17.99 26.37
N GLY A 390 -4.32 -17.22 25.38
CA GLY A 390 -4.68 -17.34 23.97
C GLY A 390 -3.78 -18.30 23.19
N ARG A 391 -4.07 -18.45 21.89
CA ARG A 391 -3.29 -19.28 20.96
C ARG A 391 -2.35 -18.39 20.15
N TYR A 392 -1.23 -18.94 19.72
CA TYR A 392 -0.33 -18.24 18.80
C TYR A 392 0.01 -19.13 17.60
N GLU A 393 -0.01 -18.56 16.41
CA GLU A 393 0.31 -19.27 15.18
C GLU A 393 1.11 -18.37 14.23
N LYS A 394 1.93 -19.01 13.38
CA LYS A 394 2.64 -18.32 12.29
C LYS A 394 1.75 -18.37 11.05
N LEU A 395 1.41 -17.22 10.49
CA LEU A 395 0.69 -17.20 9.22
C LEU A 395 1.67 -17.45 8.08
N ASP A 396 1.63 -18.65 7.48
CA ASP A 396 2.41 -18.94 6.28
C ASP A 396 1.67 -18.45 5.02
N ILE A 397 2.08 -17.27 4.56
CA ILE A 397 1.48 -16.50 3.46
C ILE A 397 1.61 -17.21 2.10
N ASN A 398 2.55 -18.16 1.98
CA ASN A 398 2.86 -18.88 0.76
C ASN A 398 2.26 -20.29 0.74
N SER A 399 1.66 -20.75 1.85
CA SER A 399 1.00 -22.05 1.91
C SER A 399 -0.51 -21.92 1.66
N PRO A 400 -1.13 -22.78 0.84
CA PRO A 400 -2.59 -22.90 0.71
C PRO A 400 -3.32 -23.19 2.03
N GLN A 401 -2.58 -23.55 3.09
CA GLN A 401 -3.10 -23.83 4.43
C GLN A 401 -3.37 -22.57 5.25
N GLY A 402 -2.83 -21.40 4.89
CA GLY A 402 -3.00 -20.16 5.66
C GLY A 402 -4.45 -19.65 5.72
N SER A 403 -5.32 -20.05 4.78
CA SER A 403 -6.76 -19.77 4.83
C SER A 403 -7.55 -20.82 5.61
N SER A 404 -6.91 -21.90 6.07
CA SER A 404 -7.52 -23.02 6.79
C SER A 404 -7.16 -23.07 8.28
N GLN A 405 -6.21 -22.24 8.70
CA GLN A 405 -5.75 -22.10 10.09
C GLN A 405 -6.58 -21.06 10.86
#